data_AF-A0A023G5R8-F1
#
_entry.id   AF-A0A023G5R8-F1
#
_cell.length_a   1.000
_cell.length_b   1.000
_cell.length_c   1.000
_cell.angle_alpha   90.00
_cell.angle_beta   90.00
_cell.angle_gamma   90.00
#
_symmetry.space_group_name_H-M   'P 1'
#
loop_
_entity.id
_entity.type
_entity.pdbx_description
1 polymer ?
#
loop_
_entity_poly.entity_id
_entity_poly.type
_entity_poly.pdbx_seq_one_letter_code
_entity_poly.pdbx_strand_id
1 'polypeptide(L)'
;TSAMAQASQHQLLLQQPRTPPSFHGATGEDVDDWIDQFERVAQFNQWSPAQKLRNVYFALEDCAKTWYENREASLQSWDSFRQQLRDTFASHDRRDRARRLLEARVQLPNESVAMFAEDVTRLCRRADPDMTESAKLRHLMQGVKEPLFAGLVRNPPQTVADFINEATLIERALQQRYRRTESTCGQPFSNVATLYRTTENHSLHELIREVVRKAP
;
A
#
# COMPACT_ATOMS: atom_id res chain seq x y z
N THR A 1 -9.90 43.90 49.19
CA THR A 1 -8.77 44.22 48.30
C THR A 1 -7.72 43.13 48.41
N SER A 2 -7.69 42.19 47.47
CA SER A 2 -6.43 41.63 46.97
C SER A 2 -6.74 40.75 45.78
N ALA A 3 -6.48 41.33 44.61
CA ALA A 3 -6.45 40.62 43.36
C ALA A 3 -5.24 39.68 43.36
N MET A 4 -5.47 38.39 43.16
CA MET A 4 -4.47 37.51 42.57
C MET A 4 -5.14 36.79 41.40
N ALA A 5 -5.23 37.51 40.30
CA ALA A 5 -5.50 36.94 38.99
C ALA A 5 -4.31 36.04 38.64
N GLN A 6 -4.51 34.72 38.71
CA GLN A 6 -3.59 33.75 38.16
C GLN A 6 -3.65 33.85 36.64
N ALA A 7 -2.73 34.61 36.06
CA ALA A 7 -2.52 34.65 34.62
C ALA A 7 -2.02 33.27 34.17
N SER A 8 -2.90 32.52 33.50
CA SER A 8 -2.56 31.24 32.87
C SER A 8 -1.68 31.52 31.65
N GLN A 9 -0.37 31.33 31.80
CA GLN A 9 0.58 31.38 30.69
C GLN A 9 0.32 30.21 29.73
N HIS A 10 -0.47 30.46 28.68
CA HIS A 10 -0.57 29.54 27.55
C HIS A 10 0.66 29.73 26.67
N GLN A 11 1.54 28.74 26.70
CA GLN A 11 2.70 28.65 25.83
C GLN A 11 2.20 28.41 24.39
N LEU A 12 2.20 29.46 23.57
CA LEU A 12 1.82 29.39 22.15
C LEU A 12 2.87 28.56 21.40
N LEU A 13 2.63 27.26 21.26
CA LEU A 13 3.36 26.42 20.32
C LEU A 13 2.98 26.86 18.90
N LEU A 14 3.82 27.71 18.29
CA LEU A 14 3.76 28.01 16.85
C LEU A 14 4.05 26.73 16.08
N GLN A 15 3.00 26.01 15.67
CA GLN A 15 3.16 24.85 14.80
C GLN A 15 3.60 25.34 13.41
N GLN A 16 4.68 24.76 12.88
CA GLN A 16 5.15 25.11 11.54
C GLN A 16 4.09 24.70 10.50
N PRO A 17 3.70 25.62 9.60
CA PRO A 17 2.77 25.29 8.53
C PRO A 17 3.33 24.19 7.63
N ARG A 18 2.47 23.25 7.22
CA ARG A 18 2.81 22.25 6.21
C ARG A 18 2.65 22.85 4.81
N THR A 19 3.46 22.40 3.87
CA THR A 19 3.33 22.78 2.46
C THR A 19 2.53 21.72 1.69
N PRO A 20 1.56 22.13 0.84
CA PRO A 20 0.89 21.19 -0.05
C PRO A 20 1.88 20.58 -1.06
N PRO A 21 1.59 19.39 -1.61
CA PRO A 21 2.33 18.85 -2.75
C PRO A 21 2.12 19.73 -3.99
N SER A 22 3.08 19.74 -4.91
CA SER A 22 2.93 20.39 -6.22
C SER A 22 2.03 19.59 -7.17
N PHE A 23 1.32 20.29 -8.05
CA PHE A 23 0.53 19.71 -9.14
C PHE A 23 0.91 20.35 -10.46
N HIS A 24 1.28 19.52 -11.44
CA HIS A 24 1.79 19.95 -12.73
C HIS A 24 0.71 19.90 -13.81
N GLY A 25 -0.35 19.09 -13.59
CA GLY A 25 -1.41 18.85 -14.56
C GLY A 25 -1.02 17.82 -15.62
N ALA A 26 -0.09 16.91 -15.29
CA ALA A 26 0.38 15.86 -16.20
C ALA A 26 -0.58 14.65 -16.24
N THR A 27 -0.55 13.86 -17.32
CA THR A 27 -1.41 12.68 -17.51
C THR A 27 -1.24 11.57 -16.47
N GLY A 28 -0.12 11.55 -15.73
CA GLY A 28 0.12 10.61 -14.63
C GLY A 28 -0.39 11.10 -13.26
N GLU A 29 -0.80 12.37 -13.14
CA GLU A 29 -1.30 12.94 -11.90
C GLU A 29 -2.82 12.83 -11.83
N ASP A 30 -3.33 12.56 -10.63
CA ASP A 30 -4.76 12.47 -10.37
C ASP A 30 -5.20 13.71 -9.59
N VAL A 31 -5.96 14.58 -10.26
CA VAL A 31 -6.39 15.89 -9.73
C VAL A 31 -7.15 15.74 -8.40
N ASP A 32 -7.97 14.70 -8.25
CA ASP A 32 -8.72 14.46 -7.02
C ASP A 32 -7.80 14.04 -5.87
N ASP A 33 -6.79 13.19 -6.13
CA ASP A 33 -5.81 12.80 -5.10
C ASP A 33 -4.96 13.99 -4.65
N TRP A 34 -4.66 14.90 -5.57
CA TRP A 34 -3.97 16.13 -5.22
C TRP A 34 -4.87 17.10 -4.43
N ILE A 35 -6.13 17.31 -4.84
CA ILE A 35 -7.10 18.14 -4.08
C ILE A 35 -7.25 17.60 -2.65
N ASP A 36 -7.41 16.28 -2.48
CA ASP A 36 -7.53 15.64 -1.16
C ASP A 36 -6.30 15.93 -0.27
N GLN A 37 -5.09 15.87 -0.85
CA GLN A 37 -3.85 16.16 -0.12
C GLN A 37 -3.73 17.64 0.23
N PHE A 38 -4.06 18.54 -0.72
CA PHE A 38 -4.09 19.97 -0.48
C PHE A 38 -5.06 20.33 0.64
N GLU A 39 -6.26 19.74 0.65
CA GLU A 39 -7.27 20.01 1.68
C GLU A 39 -6.84 19.51 3.07
N ARG A 40 -6.13 18.38 3.16
CA ARG A 40 -5.54 17.91 4.42
C ARG A 40 -4.50 18.88 4.97
N VAL A 41 -3.64 19.43 4.10
CA VAL A 41 -2.66 20.45 4.49
C VAL A 41 -3.36 21.74 4.89
N ALA A 42 -4.35 22.18 4.12
CA ALA A 42 -5.15 23.36 4.45
C ALA A 42 -5.87 23.21 5.79
N GLN A 43 -6.40 22.03 6.10
CA GLN A 43 -7.03 21.74 7.39
C GLN A 43 -6.01 21.80 8.53
N PHE A 44 -4.84 21.17 8.36
CA PHE A 44 -3.76 21.22 9.35
C PHE A 44 -3.30 22.66 9.62
N ASN A 45 -3.17 23.46 8.57
CA ASN A 45 -2.78 24.87 8.64
C ASN A 45 -3.94 25.81 9.01
N GLN A 46 -5.15 25.29 9.21
CA GLN A 46 -6.36 26.06 9.54
C GLN A 46 -6.69 27.15 8.51
N TRP A 47 -6.46 26.88 7.22
CA TRP A 47 -6.75 27.81 6.14
C TRP A 47 -8.26 27.94 5.90
N SER A 48 -8.75 29.17 5.96
CA SER A 48 -10.06 29.56 5.43
C SER A 48 -10.14 29.37 3.92
N PRO A 49 -11.35 29.30 3.32
CA PRO A 49 -11.51 29.18 1.86
C PRO A 49 -10.76 30.25 1.06
N ALA A 50 -10.73 31.50 1.55
CA ALA A 50 -9.97 32.58 0.92
C ALA A 50 -8.45 32.36 1.01
N GLN A 51 -7.96 31.83 2.13
CA GLN A 51 -6.56 31.45 2.27
C GLN A 51 -6.20 30.27 1.37
N LYS A 52 -7.09 29.30 1.16
CA LYS A 52 -6.87 28.21 0.20
C LYS A 52 -6.61 28.76 -1.21
N LEU A 53 -7.47 29.67 -1.69
CA LEU A 53 -7.28 30.32 -3.01
C LEU A 53 -5.97 31.09 -3.10
N ARG A 54 -5.61 31.87 -2.07
CA ARG A 54 -4.34 32.61 -2.06
C ARG A 54 -3.11 31.71 -2.07
N ASN A 55 -3.21 30.54 -1.44
CA ASN A 55 -2.08 29.61 -1.33
C ASN A 55 -2.00 28.62 -2.48
N VAL A 56 -3.09 28.37 -3.21
CA VAL A 56 -3.12 27.32 -4.24
C VAL A 56 -2.14 27.60 -5.37
N TYR A 57 -1.94 28.87 -5.72
CA TYR A 57 -0.96 29.28 -6.73
C TYR A 57 0.44 28.70 -6.48
N PHE A 58 0.87 28.63 -5.22
CA PHE A 58 2.21 28.12 -4.86
C PHE A 58 2.32 26.59 -4.89
N ALA A 59 1.19 25.90 -5.05
CA ALA A 59 1.14 24.44 -5.17
C ALA A 59 0.87 24.00 -6.62
N LEU A 60 0.76 24.94 -7.57
CA LEU A 60 0.60 24.67 -8.98
C LEU A 60 1.91 24.92 -9.72
N GLU A 61 2.25 24.01 -10.61
CA GLU A 61 3.42 24.08 -11.49
C GLU A 61 3.02 23.83 -12.95
N ASP A 62 3.93 24.14 -13.87
CA ASP A 62 3.81 23.88 -15.32
C ASP A 62 2.42 24.24 -15.90
N CYS A 63 1.77 23.28 -16.56
CA CYS A 63 0.51 23.47 -17.27
C CYS A 63 -0.62 23.90 -16.32
N ALA A 64 -0.66 23.34 -15.11
CA ALA A 64 -1.67 23.69 -14.12
C ALA A 64 -1.51 25.14 -13.64
N LYS A 65 -0.28 25.62 -13.47
CA LYS A 65 -0.01 27.01 -13.10
C LYS A 65 -0.44 27.99 -14.20
N THR A 66 -0.03 27.74 -15.44
CA THR A 66 -0.44 28.55 -16.59
C THR A 66 -1.96 28.54 -16.77
N TRP A 67 -2.63 27.41 -16.53
CA TRP A 67 -4.08 27.32 -16.58
C TRP A 67 -4.75 28.24 -15.54
N TYR A 68 -4.21 28.27 -14.32
CA TYR A 68 -4.72 29.09 -13.22
C TYR A 68 -4.54 30.59 -13.51
N GLU A 69 -3.35 31.01 -13.95
CA GLU A 69 -3.05 32.41 -14.26
C GLU A 69 -4.01 32.98 -15.31
N ASN A 70 -4.38 32.18 -16.31
CA ASN A 70 -5.36 32.57 -17.34
C ASN A 70 -6.80 32.69 -16.83
N ARG A 71 -7.10 32.17 -15.63
CA ARG A 71 -8.46 32.07 -15.06
C ARG A 71 -8.61 32.72 -13.70
N GLU A 72 -7.54 33.25 -13.12
CA GLU A 72 -7.50 33.73 -11.74
C GLU A 72 -8.64 34.71 -11.42
N ALA A 73 -8.92 35.65 -12.32
CA ALA A 73 -10.00 36.62 -12.15
C ALA A 73 -11.41 36.00 -12.08
N SER A 74 -11.61 34.79 -12.60
CA SER A 74 -12.89 34.06 -12.56
C SER A 74 -13.02 33.12 -11.36
N LEU A 75 -11.91 32.78 -10.71
CA LEU A 75 -11.81 31.79 -9.64
C LEU A 75 -12.05 32.42 -8.26
N GLN A 76 -13.28 32.84 -8.02
CA GLN A 76 -13.66 33.64 -6.84
C GLN A 76 -13.97 32.81 -5.59
N SER A 77 -14.11 31.49 -5.71
CA SER A 77 -14.36 30.59 -4.58
C SER A 77 -13.56 29.29 -4.69
N TRP A 78 -13.19 28.72 -3.54
CA TRP A 78 -12.51 27.42 -3.51
C TRP A 78 -13.31 26.33 -4.23
N ASP A 79 -14.64 26.36 -4.13
CA ASP A 79 -15.51 25.41 -4.81
C ASP A 79 -15.47 25.59 -6.33
N SER A 80 -15.51 26.83 -6.82
CA SER A 80 -15.37 27.11 -8.26
C SER A 80 -14.03 26.67 -8.81
N PHE A 81 -12.94 26.87 -8.03
CA PHE A 81 -11.61 26.39 -8.37
C PHE A 81 -11.58 24.87 -8.46
N ARG A 82 -12.04 24.16 -7.43
CA ARG A 82 -12.04 22.69 -7.42
C ARG A 82 -12.83 22.13 -8.60
N GLN A 83 -13.99 22.70 -8.91
CA GLN A 83 -14.82 22.25 -10.01
C GLN A 83 -14.12 22.46 -11.36
N GLN A 84 -13.64 23.67 -11.65
CA GLN A 84 -12.99 23.95 -12.94
C GLN A 84 -11.66 23.21 -13.10
N LEU A 85 -10.91 23.02 -12.01
CA LEU A 85 -9.67 22.25 -12.02
C LEU A 85 -9.97 20.79 -12.38
N ARG A 86 -11.04 20.21 -11.80
CA ARG A 86 -11.53 18.90 -12.21
C ARG A 86 -11.97 18.92 -13.66
N ASP A 87 -12.80 19.86 -14.10
CA ASP A 87 -13.29 19.85 -15.48
C ASP A 87 -12.15 19.94 -16.52
N THR A 88 -11.01 20.54 -16.16
CA THR A 88 -9.84 20.65 -17.03
C THR A 88 -8.91 19.45 -16.94
N PHE A 89 -8.59 18.98 -15.73
CA PHE A 89 -7.54 17.98 -15.48
C PHE A 89 -8.08 16.64 -14.97
N ALA A 90 -9.41 16.49 -14.84
CA ALA A 90 -10.01 15.22 -14.47
C ALA A 90 -9.69 14.20 -15.54
N SER A 91 -8.96 13.20 -15.10
CA SER A 91 -8.89 11.97 -15.83
C SER A 91 -10.16 11.17 -15.51
N HIS A 92 -11.03 10.96 -16.50
CA HIS A 92 -12.20 10.08 -16.39
C HIS A 92 -11.85 8.67 -15.88
N ASP A 93 -10.56 8.34 -15.94
CA ASP A 93 -9.96 7.09 -15.54
C ASP A 93 -9.77 6.89 -14.02
N ARG A 94 -10.03 7.82 -13.10
CA ARG A 94 -9.74 7.56 -11.66
C ARG A 94 -10.47 6.32 -11.14
N ARG A 95 -11.80 6.29 -11.30
CA ARG A 95 -12.64 5.15 -10.86
C ARG A 95 -12.33 3.91 -11.67
N ASP A 96 -12.15 4.03 -12.97
CA ASP A 96 -11.88 2.89 -13.84
C ASP A 96 -10.48 2.31 -13.64
N ARG A 97 -9.46 3.14 -13.38
CA ARG A 97 -8.13 2.70 -12.91
C ARG A 97 -8.26 1.99 -11.58
N ALA A 98 -9.00 2.54 -10.62
CA ALA A 98 -9.20 1.89 -9.33
C ALA A 98 -9.88 0.52 -9.51
N ARG A 99 -10.88 0.41 -10.39
CA ARG A 99 -11.52 -0.87 -10.75
C ARG A 99 -10.51 -1.85 -11.37
N ARG A 100 -9.76 -1.42 -12.38
CA ARG A 100 -8.73 -2.26 -13.04
C ARG A 100 -7.65 -2.73 -12.04
N LEU A 101 -7.18 -1.83 -11.17
CA LEU A 101 -6.20 -2.17 -10.14
C LEU A 101 -6.78 -3.13 -9.11
N LEU A 102 -8.05 -2.95 -8.72
CA LEU A 102 -8.76 -3.81 -7.78
C LEU A 102 -8.97 -5.22 -8.36
N GLU A 103 -9.32 -5.33 -9.64
CA GLU A 103 -9.47 -6.61 -10.35
C GLU A 103 -8.15 -7.37 -10.47
N ALA A 104 -7.05 -6.67 -10.73
CA ALA A 104 -5.72 -7.25 -10.84
C ALA A 104 -5.04 -7.50 -9.46
N ARG A 105 -5.68 -7.10 -8.36
CA ARG A 105 -5.02 -7.08 -7.05
C ARG A 105 -4.92 -8.48 -6.45
N VAL A 106 -3.68 -8.93 -6.26
CA VAL A 106 -3.33 -10.17 -5.54
C VAL A 106 -2.30 -9.88 -4.46
N GLN A 107 -2.32 -10.64 -3.36
CA GLN A 107 -1.39 -10.50 -2.25
C GLN A 107 0.02 -10.91 -2.69
N LEU A 108 0.99 -10.00 -2.56
CA LEU A 108 2.36 -10.24 -3.01
C LEU A 108 3.10 -11.25 -2.10
N PRO A 109 4.12 -11.98 -2.59
CA PRO A 109 4.83 -13.02 -1.82
C PRO A 109 5.33 -12.56 -0.44
N ASN A 110 5.86 -11.33 -0.35
CA ASN A 110 6.41 -10.74 0.86
C ASN A 110 5.48 -9.73 1.54
N GLU A 111 4.23 -9.62 1.07
CA GLU A 111 3.23 -8.72 1.65
C GLU A 111 2.43 -9.43 2.75
N SER A 112 2.25 -8.75 3.89
CA SER A 112 1.38 -9.21 4.96
C SER A 112 -0.09 -9.07 4.58
N VAL A 113 -0.93 -9.96 5.11
CA VAL A 113 -2.36 -9.94 4.79
C VAL A 113 -3.05 -8.65 5.25
N ALA A 114 -2.58 -8.03 6.32
CA ALA A 114 -3.08 -6.74 6.79
C ALA A 114 -2.83 -5.62 5.76
N MET A 115 -1.61 -5.53 5.22
CA MET A 115 -1.28 -4.51 4.20
C MET A 115 -2.06 -4.73 2.91
N PHE A 116 -2.21 -5.99 2.50
CA PHE A 116 -3.04 -6.37 1.37
C PHE A 116 -4.50 -5.94 1.56
N ALA A 117 -5.09 -6.24 2.73
CA ALA A 117 -6.48 -5.92 3.01
C ALA A 117 -6.75 -4.40 3.07
N GLU A 118 -5.83 -3.62 3.64
CA GLU A 118 -5.92 -2.15 3.65
C GLU A 118 -5.89 -1.57 2.24
N ASP A 119 -5.00 -2.08 1.38
CA ASP A 119 -4.90 -1.60 0.01
C ASP A 119 -6.13 -1.98 -0.84
N VAL A 120 -6.63 -3.21 -0.70
CA VAL A 120 -7.89 -3.62 -1.34
C VAL A 120 -9.04 -2.74 -0.84
N THR A 121 -9.14 -2.48 0.45
CA THR A 121 -10.19 -1.61 1.03
C THR A 121 -10.09 -0.17 0.49
N ARG A 122 -8.88 0.35 0.35
CA ARG A 122 -8.61 1.66 -0.27
C ARG A 122 -9.04 1.69 -1.74
N LEU A 123 -8.72 0.65 -2.51
CA LEU A 123 -9.11 0.52 -3.91
C LEU A 123 -10.63 0.38 -4.06
N CYS A 124 -11.30 -0.40 -3.21
CA CYS A 124 -12.76 -0.52 -3.16
C CYS A 124 -13.40 0.86 -2.99
N ARG A 125 -12.99 1.65 -1.99
CA ARG A 125 -13.52 3.00 -1.74
C ARG A 125 -13.32 3.94 -2.94
N ARG A 126 -12.20 3.80 -3.66
CA ARG A 126 -11.89 4.62 -4.84
C ARG A 126 -12.70 4.19 -6.07
N ALA A 127 -12.94 2.90 -6.24
CA ALA A 127 -13.70 2.33 -7.34
C ALA A 127 -15.21 2.57 -7.19
N ASP A 128 -15.73 2.37 -5.98
CA ASP A 128 -17.13 2.53 -5.60
C ASP A 128 -17.24 2.80 -4.09
N PRO A 129 -17.54 4.04 -3.66
CA PRO A 129 -17.68 4.39 -2.24
C PRO A 129 -18.77 3.58 -1.50
N ASP A 130 -19.81 3.15 -2.22
CA ASP A 130 -20.97 2.44 -1.68
C ASP A 130 -20.85 0.92 -1.87
N MET A 131 -19.65 0.43 -2.19
CA MET A 131 -19.38 -0.98 -2.41
C MET A 131 -19.77 -1.81 -1.18
N THR A 132 -20.63 -2.80 -1.41
CA THR A 132 -21.13 -3.70 -0.36
C THR A 132 -20.01 -4.51 0.29
N GLU A 133 -20.18 -4.88 1.56
CA GLU A 133 -19.21 -5.73 2.28
C GLU A 133 -18.95 -7.06 1.56
N SER A 134 -19.98 -7.69 1.01
CA SER A 134 -19.85 -8.93 0.25
C SER A 134 -19.03 -8.76 -1.03
N ALA A 135 -19.14 -7.61 -1.71
CA ALA A 135 -18.31 -7.30 -2.87
C ALA A 135 -16.84 -7.08 -2.48
N LYS A 136 -16.57 -6.37 -1.38
CA LYS A 136 -15.20 -6.20 -0.87
C LYS A 136 -14.57 -7.55 -0.51
N LEU A 137 -15.33 -8.41 0.18
CA LEU A 137 -14.89 -9.76 0.54
C LEU A 137 -14.57 -10.60 -0.70
N ARG A 138 -15.32 -10.46 -1.79
CA ARG A 138 -15.02 -11.17 -3.04
C ARG A 138 -13.62 -10.80 -3.56
N HIS A 139 -13.28 -9.51 -3.58
CA HIS A 139 -11.95 -9.06 -4.00
C HIS A 139 -10.84 -9.56 -3.05
N LEU A 140 -11.09 -9.52 -1.73
CA LEU A 140 -10.14 -10.03 -0.73
C LEU A 140 -9.90 -11.54 -0.89
N MET A 141 -10.98 -12.32 -1.01
CA MET A 141 -10.92 -13.77 -1.16
C MET A 141 -10.29 -14.18 -2.50
N GLN A 142 -10.50 -13.42 -3.57
CA GLN A 142 -9.90 -13.68 -4.88
C GLN A 142 -8.39 -13.39 -4.89
N GLY A 143 -7.94 -12.37 -4.17
CA GLY A 143 -6.54 -11.94 -4.21
C GLY A 143 -5.65 -12.53 -3.13
N VAL A 144 -6.19 -13.16 -2.08
CA VAL A 144 -5.38 -13.67 -0.96
C VAL A 144 -4.52 -14.89 -1.36
N LYS A 145 -3.37 -15.09 -0.70
CA LYS A 145 -2.50 -16.25 -0.94
C LYS A 145 -3.23 -17.59 -0.68
N GLU A 146 -2.93 -18.58 -1.52
CA GLU A 146 -3.50 -19.94 -1.45
C GLU A 146 -3.49 -20.57 -0.03
N PRO A 147 -2.39 -20.52 0.76
CA PRO A 147 -2.39 -21.11 2.10
C PRO A 147 -3.36 -20.43 3.07
N LEU A 148 -3.64 -19.14 2.88
CA LEU A 148 -4.63 -18.41 3.68
C LEU A 148 -6.04 -18.73 3.19
N PHE A 149 -6.24 -18.75 1.86
CA PHE A 149 -7.51 -19.09 1.23
C PHE A 149 -8.05 -20.44 1.73
N ALA A 150 -7.21 -21.48 1.76
CA ALA A 150 -7.59 -22.81 2.23
C ALA A 150 -8.14 -22.81 3.68
N GLY A 151 -7.59 -21.96 4.55
CA GLY A 151 -8.08 -21.79 5.92
C GLY A 151 -9.39 -20.99 5.99
N LEU A 152 -9.50 -19.93 5.18
CA LEU A 152 -10.66 -19.04 5.15
C LEU A 152 -11.91 -19.70 4.56
N VAL A 153 -11.77 -20.59 3.57
CA VAL A 153 -12.93 -21.30 2.98
C VAL A 153 -13.62 -22.22 4.01
N ARG A 154 -12.88 -22.74 4.99
CA ARG A 154 -13.43 -23.59 6.04
C ARG A 154 -14.37 -22.83 6.98
N ASN A 155 -14.12 -21.54 7.20
CA ASN A 155 -14.97 -20.65 7.98
C ASN A 155 -15.03 -19.27 7.28
N PRO A 156 -15.92 -19.10 6.29
CA PRO A 156 -15.89 -17.94 5.41
C PRO A 156 -16.24 -16.65 6.16
N PRO A 157 -15.39 -15.62 6.09
CA PRO A 157 -15.62 -14.35 6.77
C PRO A 157 -16.86 -13.64 6.22
N GLN A 158 -17.61 -12.97 7.10
CA GLN A 158 -18.84 -12.24 6.75
C GLN A 158 -18.61 -10.73 6.65
N THR A 159 -17.52 -10.23 7.23
CA THR A 159 -17.12 -8.83 7.16
C THR A 159 -15.64 -8.69 6.81
N VAL A 160 -15.23 -7.52 6.30
CA VAL A 160 -13.81 -7.23 6.06
C VAL A 160 -12.99 -7.35 7.36
N ALA A 161 -13.58 -6.98 8.51
CA ALA A 161 -12.92 -7.11 9.80
C ALA A 161 -12.68 -8.59 10.18
N ASP A 162 -13.67 -9.47 9.96
CA ASP A 162 -13.51 -10.90 10.20
C ASP A 162 -12.44 -11.50 9.31
N PHE A 163 -12.41 -11.11 8.03
CA PHE A 163 -11.37 -11.53 7.09
C PHE A 163 -9.97 -11.16 7.63
N ILE A 164 -9.77 -9.91 8.05
CA ILE A 164 -8.48 -9.45 8.57
C ILE A 164 -8.08 -10.25 9.81
N ASN A 165 -9.00 -10.46 10.74
CA ASN A 165 -8.74 -11.20 11.97
C ASN A 165 -8.33 -12.65 11.68
N GLU A 166 -9.16 -13.39 10.95
CA GLU A 166 -8.94 -14.81 10.65
C GLU A 166 -7.69 -15.01 9.77
N ALA A 167 -7.53 -14.20 8.73
CA ALA A 167 -6.39 -14.33 7.84
C ALA A 167 -5.07 -14.00 8.55
N THR A 168 -5.07 -13.02 9.46
CA THR A 168 -3.89 -12.69 10.29
C THR A 168 -3.56 -13.83 11.26
N LEU A 169 -4.55 -14.49 11.84
CA LEU A 169 -4.35 -15.66 12.70
C LEU A 169 -3.69 -16.81 11.91
N ILE A 170 -4.21 -17.11 10.72
CA ILE A 170 -3.66 -18.15 9.84
C ILE A 170 -2.23 -17.79 9.41
N GLU A 171 -1.99 -16.54 9.00
CA GLU A 171 -0.66 -16.05 8.59
C GLU A 171 0.37 -16.26 9.70
N ARG A 172 0.04 -15.91 10.95
CA ARG A 172 0.91 -16.13 12.13
C ARG A 172 1.18 -17.62 12.36
N ALA A 173 0.15 -18.46 12.26
CA ALA A 173 0.31 -19.91 12.45
C ALA A 173 1.24 -20.52 11.38
N LEU A 174 1.12 -20.09 10.12
CA LEU A 174 1.99 -20.52 9.03
C LEU A 174 3.45 -20.05 9.22
N GLN A 175 3.65 -18.79 9.62
CA GLN A 175 4.98 -18.26 9.90
C GLN A 175 5.69 -19.02 11.03
N GLN A 176 4.96 -19.38 12.10
CA GLN A 176 5.51 -20.20 13.19
C GLN A 176 5.94 -21.58 12.70
N ARG A 177 5.17 -22.21 11.80
CA ARG A 177 5.53 -23.50 11.20
C ARG A 177 6.77 -23.38 10.33
N TYR A 178 6.83 -22.37 9.46
CA TYR A 178 7.97 -22.14 8.58
C TYR A 178 9.28 -22.04 9.39
N ARG A 179 9.29 -21.24 10.47
CA ARG A 179 10.44 -21.12 11.38
C ARG A 179 10.86 -22.44 12.01
N ARG A 180 9.91 -23.29 12.41
CA ARG A 180 10.22 -24.62 12.98
C ARG A 180 10.87 -25.53 11.92
N THR A 181 10.40 -25.46 10.68
CA THR A 181 10.92 -26.28 9.58
C THR A 181 12.34 -25.86 9.20
N GLU A 182 12.61 -24.56 9.10
CA GLU A 182 13.97 -24.04 8.86
C GLU A 182 14.95 -24.43 9.98
N SER A 183 14.53 -24.32 11.24
CA SER A 183 15.34 -24.77 12.38
C SER A 183 15.64 -26.28 12.38
N THR A 184 14.81 -27.08 11.72
CA THR A 184 14.99 -28.54 11.64
C THR A 184 15.87 -28.95 10.45
N CYS A 185 15.88 -28.16 9.36
CA CYS A 185 16.70 -28.42 8.17
C CYS A 185 18.17 -27.96 8.32
N GLY A 186 18.48 -27.11 9.30
CA GLY A 186 19.84 -26.67 9.65
C GLY A 186 20.65 -27.63 10.54
N GLN A 187 20.11 -28.81 10.88
CA GLN A 187 20.92 -29.86 11.51
C GLN A 187 21.71 -30.59 10.40
N PRO A 188 23.05 -30.58 10.39
CA PRO A 188 23.78 -31.48 9.52
C PRO A 188 23.35 -32.90 9.86
N PHE A 189 22.86 -33.65 8.87
CA PHE A 189 22.67 -35.09 8.98
C PHE A 189 24.04 -35.74 9.21
N SER A 190 24.57 -35.72 10.44
CA SER A 190 25.89 -36.27 10.76
C SER A 190 25.91 -37.80 10.87
N ASN A 191 24.79 -38.48 10.64
CA ASN A 191 24.69 -39.93 10.83
C ASN A 191 24.56 -40.77 9.56
N VAL A 192 24.74 -40.20 8.36
CA VAL A 192 24.82 -41.03 7.13
C VAL A 192 26.26 -41.51 6.87
N ALA A 193 27.27 -40.92 7.50
CA ALA A 193 28.68 -41.29 7.32
C ALA A 193 29.10 -42.62 8.00
N THR A 194 28.22 -43.26 8.78
CA THR A 194 28.56 -44.51 9.49
C THR A 194 28.19 -45.78 8.71
N LEU A 195 27.39 -45.69 7.65
CA LEU A 195 27.00 -46.87 6.86
C LEU A 195 27.87 -47.12 5.60
N TYR A 196 28.87 -46.27 5.34
CA TYR A 196 29.77 -46.43 4.18
C TYR A 196 31.24 -46.59 4.56
N ARG A 197 31.54 -47.06 5.79
CA ARG A 197 32.94 -47.26 6.22
C ARG A 197 33.53 -48.62 5.84
N THR A 198 32.98 -49.31 4.85
CA THR A 198 33.62 -50.50 4.26
C THR A 198 33.19 -50.66 2.81
N THR A 199 33.90 -50.01 1.88
CA THR A 199 34.40 -50.58 0.62
C THR A 199 35.19 -49.50 -0.12
N GLU A 200 36.51 -49.68 -0.06
CA GLU A 200 37.56 -49.16 -0.95
C GLU A 200 37.27 -47.88 -1.74
N ASN A 201 37.86 -46.78 -1.25
CA ASN A 201 38.06 -45.54 -1.99
C ASN A 201 38.86 -45.81 -3.27
N HIS A 202 38.20 -46.04 -4.39
CA HIS A 202 38.78 -45.81 -5.70
C HIS A 202 38.43 -44.38 -6.12
N SER A 203 39.46 -43.54 -6.22
CA SER A 203 39.31 -42.16 -6.67
C SER A 203 38.63 -42.14 -8.03
N LEU A 204 37.62 -41.30 -8.20
CA LEU A 204 36.88 -41.08 -9.46
C LEU A 204 37.81 -40.86 -10.67
N HIS A 205 39.02 -40.37 -10.43
CA HIS A 205 40.06 -40.19 -11.45
C HIS A 205 40.65 -41.49 -12.00
N GLU A 206 40.67 -42.58 -11.22
CA GLU A 206 41.09 -43.93 -11.66
C GLU A 206 40.03 -44.57 -12.58
N LEU A 207 38.76 -44.48 -12.18
CA LEU A 207 37.63 -44.98 -12.96
C LEU A 207 37.49 -44.28 -14.31
N ILE A 208 37.73 -42.97 -14.37
CA ILE A 208 37.71 -42.21 -15.63
C ILE A 208 38.87 -42.61 -16.55
N ARG A 209 40.06 -42.94 -16.01
CA ARG A 209 41.20 -43.41 -16.83
C ARG A 209 40.98 -44.81 -17.40
N GLU A 210 40.34 -45.71 -16.67
CA GLU A 210 40.01 -47.06 -17.15
C GLU A 210 38.99 -47.03 -18.31
N VAL A 211 37.98 -46.17 -18.24
CA VAL A 211 36.94 -46.06 -19.29
C VAL A 211 37.51 -45.48 -20.60
N VAL A 212 38.43 -44.52 -20.52
CA VAL A 212 39.08 -43.92 -21.70
C VAL A 212 40.05 -44.90 -22.38
N ARG A 213 40.57 -45.90 -21.66
CA ARG A 213 41.52 -46.90 -22.18
C ARG A 213 40.85 -48.11 -22.85
N LYS A 214 39.53 -48.27 -22.72
CA LYS A 214 38.73 -49.40 -23.24
C LYS A 214 37.78 -49.05 -24.39
N ALA A 215 37.93 -47.89 -25.01
CA ALA A 215 37.21 -47.59 -26.26
C ALA A 215 38.01 -48.14 -27.46
N PRO A 216 37.48 -49.12 -28.22
CA PRO A 216 38.05 -49.53 -29.50
C PRO A 216 37.90 -48.46 -30.58
#